data_AF-A0A1W0A2I9-F1
#
_entry.id   AF-A0A1W0A2I9-F1
#
_cell.length_a   1.000
_cell.length_b   1.000
_cell.length_c   1.000
_cell.angle_alpha   90.00
_cell.angle_beta   90.00
_cell.angle_gamma   90.00
#
_symmetry.space_group_name_H-M   'P 1'
#
loop_
_entity.id
_entity.type
_entity.pdbx_description
1 polymer ?
#
loop_
_entity_poly.entity_id
_entity_poly.type
_entity_poly.pdbx_seq_one_letter_code
_entity_poly.pdbx_strand_id
1 'polypeptide(L)'
;MKWLLSVSMLALLQVASAYCPNGCNAQGTCGANDKCTCYLRSDDSADPNQPMFAGADCSLRTCPRGAAFIDVPTAKNTAHAMIECSNRGLCDFSTGLCQCFPGYEGKACERTSCPNQCSHHGICITLNSIVEYGPSTKSYTLAWDANKQLGCVCDLGYRGPDCSLKECPSGADVLLGYGAAQGRDCGGRGVCDYQTGDCQCFPGYYGTTCGYQSTVH
;
A
#
# COMPACT_ATOMS: atom_id res chain seq x y z
N MET A 1 10.58 55.85 71.15
CA MET A 1 9.48 56.12 70.19
C MET A 1 9.76 55.32 68.92
N LYS A 2 9.04 54.21 68.70
CA LYS A 2 9.18 53.36 67.51
C LYS A 2 8.18 53.82 66.47
N TRP A 3 8.65 54.36 65.34
CA TRP A 3 7.80 54.70 64.19
C TRP A 3 7.70 53.46 63.28
N LEU A 4 6.50 52.89 63.20
CA LEU A 4 6.14 51.83 62.28
C LEU A 4 5.96 52.43 60.88
N LEU A 5 6.82 52.06 59.93
CA LEU A 5 6.66 52.35 58.50
C LEU A 5 5.71 51.30 57.91
N SER A 6 4.49 51.73 57.56
CA SER A 6 3.50 50.90 56.87
C SER A 6 3.86 50.79 55.38
N VAL A 7 4.29 49.61 54.94
CA VAL A 7 4.53 49.30 53.51
C VAL A 7 3.22 48.84 52.89
N SER A 8 2.57 49.71 52.10
CA SER A 8 1.39 49.34 51.31
C SER A 8 1.79 48.49 50.11
N MET A 9 1.44 47.21 50.16
CA MET A 9 1.66 46.23 49.08
C MET A 9 0.57 46.42 48.02
N LEU A 10 0.91 47.05 46.88
CA LEU A 10 0.02 47.07 45.71
C LEU A 10 -0.03 45.66 45.11
N ALA A 11 -1.18 44.99 45.24
CA ALA A 11 -1.46 43.74 44.55
C ALA A 11 -1.63 44.00 43.05
N LEU A 12 -0.68 43.53 42.23
CA LEU A 12 -0.81 43.47 40.78
C LEU A 12 -1.92 42.46 40.43
N LEU A 13 -3.07 42.97 40.00
CA LEU A 13 -4.13 42.15 39.41
C LEU A 13 -3.61 41.58 38.08
N GLN A 14 -3.21 40.31 38.08
CA GLN A 14 -2.88 39.58 36.85
C GLN A 14 -4.17 39.34 36.06
N VAL A 15 -4.35 40.10 34.98
CA VAL A 15 -5.41 39.86 34.01
C VAL A 15 -4.98 38.68 33.16
N ALA A 16 -5.48 37.48 33.47
CA ALA A 16 -5.29 36.32 32.61
C ALA A 16 -6.17 36.50 31.36
N SER A 17 -5.56 36.90 30.25
CA SER A 17 -6.20 36.81 28.94
C SER A 17 -6.31 35.33 28.61
N ALA A 18 -7.51 34.75 28.70
CA ALA A 18 -7.79 33.49 28.05
C ALA A 18 -7.55 33.72 26.55
N TYR A 19 -6.52 33.07 26.01
CA TYR A 19 -6.15 33.08 24.61
C TYR A 19 -6.08 31.63 24.17
N CYS A 20 -6.31 31.38 22.88
CA CYS A 20 -6.31 30.02 22.35
C CYS A 20 -5.07 29.23 22.83
N PRO A 21 -5.25 27.95 23.20
CA PRO A 21 -4.15 27.08 23.63
C PRO A 21 -2.97 27.17 22.66
N ASN A 22 -1.78 27.50 23.20
CA ASN A 22 -0.53 27.71 22.44
C ASN A 22 -0.67 28.60 21.19
N GLY A 23 -1.63 29.53 21.16
CA GLY A 23 -1.91 30.36 19.98
C GLY A 23 -2.21 29.56 18.72
N CYS A 24 -2.91 28.42 18.86
CA CYS A 24 -3.16 27.47 17.79
C CYS A 24 -1.89 27.01 17.06
N ASN A 25 -0.75 27.03 17.76
CA ASN A 25 0.58 26.69 17.26
C ASN A 25 0.96 27.37 15.93
N ALA A 26 0.37 28.55 15.63
CA ALA A 26 0.44 29.20 14.32
C ALA A 26 0.01 28.31 13.13
N GLN A 27 -0.76 27.25 13.40
CA GLN A 27 -1.31 26.29 12.44
C GLN A 27 -2.85 26.36 12.37
N GLY A 28 -3.43 27.46 12.84
CA GLY A 28 -4.85 27.69 12.83
C GLY A 28 -5.22 29.12 13.18
N THR A 29 -6.52 29.40 13.12
CA THR A 29 -7.08 30.69 13.55
C THR A 29 -7.82 30.52 14.87
N CYS A 30 -7.61 31.47 15.78
CA CYS A 30 -8.29 31.51 17.07
C CYS A 30 -9.69 32.11 16.91
N GLY A 31 -10.72 31.35 17.25
CA GLY A 31 -12.13 31.76 17.17
C GLY A 31 -12.74 32.10 18.53
N ALA A 32 -14.06 32.25 18.55
CA ALA A 32 -14.82 32.42 19.80
C ALA A 32 -14.68 31.19 20.72
N ASN A 33 -14.70 31.43 22.03
CA ASN A 33 -14.54 30.41 23.08
C ASN A 33 -13.17 29.72 23.08
N ASP A 34 -12.10 30.44 22.73
CA ASP A 34 -10.72 29.93 22.72
C ASP A 34 -10.53 28.66 21.88
N LYS A 35 -11.38 28.49 20.87
CA LYS A 35 -11.36 27.33 19.99
C LYS A 35 -10.50 27.61 18.77
N CYS A 36 -9.46 26.78 18.58
CA CYS A 36 -8.67 26.79 17.36
C CYS A 36 -9.43 26.14 16.20
N THR A 37 -9.37 26.79 15.04
CA THR A 37 -9.75 26.21 13.75
C THR A 37 -8.48 25.96 12.95
N CYS A 38 -8.08 24.69 12.82
CA CYS A 38 -6.82 24.31 12.20
C CYS A 38 -6.82 24.50 10.69
N TYR A 39 -5.65 24.80 10.12
CA TYR A 39 -5.49 24.95 8.68
C TYR A 39 -5.78 23.65 7.94
N LEU A 40 -6.35 23.80 6.76
CA LEU A 40 -6.76 22.71 5.89
C LEU A 40 -5.60 22.25 5.01
N ARG A 41 -5.72 21.01 4.52
CA ARG A 41 -4.79 20.42 3.56
C ARG A 41 -4.95 21.11 2.22
N SER A 42 -3.83 21.50 1.61
CA SER A 42 -3.82 22.01 0.23
C SER A 42 -3.44 20.93 -0.79
N ASP A 43 -2.94 19.79 -0.33
CA ASP A 43 -2.47 18.68 -1.18
C ASP A 43 -3.55 17.63 -1.46
N ASP A 44 -4.71 17.75 -0.81
CA ASP A 44 -5.83 16.81 -0.95
C ASP A 44 -6.94 17.37 -1.84
N SER A 45 -6.82 17.11 -3.15
CA SER A 45 -7.85 17.51 -4.12
C SER A 45 -9.16 16.73 -3.94
N ALA A 46 -9.15 15.61 -3.20
CA ALA A 46 -10.33 14.76 -3.01
C ALA A 46 -11.24 15.28 -1.90
N ASP A 47 -10.70 15.96 -0.89
CA ASP A 47 -11.48 16.62 0.15
C ASP A 47 -10.81 17.95 0.59
N PRO A 48 -11.28 19.10 0.08
CA PRO A 48 -10.69 20.41 0.37
C PRO A 48 -10.95 20.88 1.82
N ASN A 49 -11.80 20.19 2.58
CA ASN A 49 -12.14 20.54 3.95
C ASN A 49 -11.39 19.70 5.00
N GLN A 50 -10.42 18.89 4.58
CA GLN A 50 -9.62 18.09 5.51
C GLN A 50 -8.63 18.96 6.28
N PRO A 51 -8.61 18.91 7.62
CA PRO A 51 -7.60 19.62 8.42
C PRO A 51 -6.23 18.97 8.24
N MET A 52 -5.18 19.78 8.05
CA MET A 52 -3.77 19.36 8.04
C MET A 52 -3.23 19.16 9.46
N PHE A 53 -3.86 19.81 10.43
CA PHE A 53 -3.49 19.74 11.84
C PHE A 53 -4.69 19.43 12.73
N ALA A 54 -4.43 18.80 13.86
CA ALA A 54 -5.40 18.36 14.85
C ALA A 54 -4.94 18.71 16.28
N GLY A 55 -5.80 18.41 17.25
CA GLY A 55 -5.59 18.77 18.65
C GLY A 55 -6.21 20.12 19.00
N ALA A 56 -6.23 20.44 20.31
CA ALA A 56 -6.84 21.67 20.81
C ALA A 56 -6.10 22.94 20.36
N ASP A 57 -4.80 22.81 20.07
CA ASP A 57 -3.90 23.89 19.64
C ASP A 57 -3.33 23.67 18.24
N CYS A 58 -3.87 22.74 17.44
CA CYS A 58 -3.36 22.42 16.10
C CYS A 58 -1.87 22.01 16.07
N SER A 59 -1.34 21.45 17.15
CA SER A 59 0.05 21.00 17.23
C SER A 59 0.31 19.63 16.60
N LEU A 60 -0.73 18.81 16.45
CA LEU A 60 -0.64 17.47 15.88
C LEU A 60 -0.87 17.55 14.37
N ARG A 61 -0.12 16.80 13.57
CA ARG A 61 -0.35 16.67 12.13
C ARG A 61 -1.32 15.53 11.86
N THR A 62 -2.23 15.71 10.92
CA THR A 62 -3.06 14.61 10.41
C THR A 62 -2.30 13.83 9.34
N CYS A 63 -2.62 12.55 9.19
CA CYS A 63 -2.01 11.73 8.14
C CYS A 63 -2.89 11.65 6.87
N PRO A 64 -2.28 11.31 5.72
CA PRO A 64 -3.00 11.07 4.48
C PRO A 64 -4.11 10.03 4.64
N ARG A 65 -5.22 10.25 3.94
CA ARG A 65 -6.36 9.32 3.90
C ARG A 65 -6.41 8.63 2.55
N GLY A 66 -6.86 7.39 2.57
CA GLY A 66 -7.13 6.61 1.37
C GLY A 66 -8.31 5.69 1.62
N ALA A 67 -8.91 5.16 0.55
CA ALA A 67 -9.99 4.19 0.66
C ALA A 67 -9.54 3.00 1.52
N ALA A 68 -10.30 2.68 2.56
CA ALA A 68 -9.96 1.67 3.55
C ALA A 68 -9.78 0.29 2.89
N PHE A 69 -8.68 -0.39 3.19
CA PHE A 69 -8.44 -1.75 2.69
C PHE A 69 -9.41 -2.77 3.29
N ILE A 70 -9.74 -2.60 4.56
CA ILE A 70 -10.78 -3.36 5.27
C ILE A 70 -11.66 -2.35 5.98
N ASP A 71 -12.96 -2.54 5.78
CA ASP A 71 -14.01 -1.69 6.29
C ASP A 71 -15.26 -2.52 6.55
N VAL A 72 -16.10 -2.06 7.48
CA VAL A 72 -17.42 -2.63 7.70
C VAL A 72 -18.38 -1.95 6.70
N PRO A 73 -19.05 -2.69 5.80
CA PRO A 73 -19.98 -2.09 4.85
C PRO A 73 -21.09 -1.32 5.57
N THR A 74 -21.34 -0.09 5.15
CA THR A 74 -22.34 0.79 5.76
C THR A 74 -23.69 0.73 5.06
N ALA A 75 -23.70 0.31 3.79
CA ALA A 75 -24.91 0.08 3.00
C ALA A 75 -24.64 -0.89 1.84
N LYS A 76 -25.68 -1.21 1.06
CA LYS A 76 -25.57 -2.03 -0.15
C LYS A 76 -24.60 -1.36 -1.12
N ASN A 77 -23.53 -2.07 -1.51
CA ASN A 77 -22.48 -1.57 -2.40
C ASN A 77 -21.77 -0.30 -1.86
N THR A 78 -21.73 -0.11 -0.54
CA THR A 78 -21.05 1.03 0.09
C THR A 78 -20.10 0.54 1.18
N ALA A 79 -18.81 0.65 0.92
CA ALA A 79 -17.69 0.30 1.80
C ALA A 79 -16.46 1.12 1.38
N HIS A 80 -15.31 0.86 2.01
CA HIS A 80 -14.02 1.47 1.69
C HIS A 80 -13.99 2.98 1.92
N ALA A 81 -14.53 3.42 3.06
CA ALA A 81 -14.51 4.83 3.43
C ALA A 81 -13.08 5.41 3.38
N MET A 82 -12.97 6.70 3.05
CA MET A 82 -11.69 7.41 3.08
C MET A 82 -11.25 7.57 4.53
N ILE A 83 -10.23 6.82 4.94
CA ILE A 83 -9.75 6.77 6.32
C ILE A 83 -8.24 7.00 6.40
N GLU A 84 -7.81 7.51 7.55
CA GLU A 84 -6.41 7.75 7.85
C GLU A 84 -5.59 6.46 7.69
N CYS A 85 -4.50 6.56 6.93
CA CYS A 85 -3.63 5.43 6.62
C CYS A 85 -4.36 4.18 6.07
N SER A 86 -5.51 4.36 5.39
CA SER A 86 -6.29 3.29 4.76
C SER A 86 -6.62 2.08 5.66
N ASN A 87 -6.66 2.26 6.98
CA ASN A 87 -6.74 1.16 7.97
C ASN A 87 -5.63 0.11 7.81
N ARG A 88 -4.47 0.52 7.28
CA ARG A 88 -3.28 -0.30 7.01
C ARG A 88 -1.98 0.34 7.46
N GLY A 89 -2.08 1.29 8.37
CA GLY A 89 -0.94 1.82 9.08
C GLY A 89 -1.38 2.58 10.32
N LEU A 90 -0.40 3.03 11.09
CA LEU A 90 -0.59 3.93 12.21
C LEU A 90 -0.16 5.34 11.81
N CYS A 91 -0.95 6.34 12.15
CA CYS A 91 -0.54 7.73 11.94
C CYS A 91 0.47 8.15 13.00
N ASP A 92 1.63 8.63 12.57
CA ASP A 92 2.53 9.39 13.43
C ASP A 92 2.17 10.87 13.38
N PHE A 93 1.40 11.32 14.38
CA PHE A 93 0.92 12.69 14.48
C PHE A 93 2.04 13.74 14.65
N SER A 94 3.27 13.35 14.96
CA SER A 94 4.40 14.29 15.02
C SER A 94 4.94 14.64 13.63
N THR A 95 4.87 13.70 12.69
CA THR A 95 5.38 13.85 11.31
C THR A 95 4.27 14.04 10.28
N GLY A 96 3.05 13.56 10.57
CA GLY A 96 1.94 13.48 9.62
C GLY A 96 2.12 12.36 8.60
N LEU A 97 2.95 11.36 8.90
CA LEU A 97 3.25 10.24 8.01
C LEU A 97 2.63 8.94 8.54
N CYS A 98 2.13 8.13 7.60
CA CYS A 98 1.62 6.80 7.91
C CYS A 98 2.77 5.79 8.05
N GLN A 99 2.81 5.08 9.17
CA GLN A 99 3.64 3.90 9.38
C GLN A 99 2.86 2.67 8.92
N CYS A 100 3.11 2.22 7.68
CA CYS A 100 2.37 1.12 7.09
C CYS A 100 2.66 -0.22 7.76
N PHE A 101 1.62 -1.05 7.86
CA PHE A 101 1.78 -2.44 8.26
C PHE A 101 2.52 -3.25 7.20
N PRO A 102 3.16 -4.38 7.57
CA PRO A 102 3.88 -5.22 6.62
C PRO A 102 3.03 -5.61 5.41
N GLY A 103 3.60 -5.46 4.22
CA GLY A 103 2.93 -5.75 2.94
C GLY A 103 2.04 -4.63 2.41
N TYR A 104 2.07 -3.44 3.03
CA TYR A 104 1.37 -2.25 2.57
C TYR A 104 2.33 -1.08 2.38
N GLU A 105 2.05 -0.23 1.40
CA GLU A 105 2.84 0.94 1.05
C GLU A 105 1.96 2.05 0.44
N GLY A 106 2.59 3.17 0.10
CA GLY A 106 1.91 4.39 -0.32
C GLY A 106 1.84 5.42 0.80
N LYS A 107 1.44 6.66 0.48
CA LYS A 107 1.42 7.77 1.45
C LYS A 107 0.39 7.57 2.56
N ALA A 108 -0.69 6.86 2.24
CA ALA A 108 -1.77 6.48 3.13
C ALA A 108 -1.82 4.95 3.32
N CYS A 109 -0.75 4.20 3.03
CA CYS A 109 -0.77 2.72 3.06
C CYS A 109 -1.90 2.12 2.21
N GLU A 110 -2.24 2.82 1.12
CA GLU A 110 -3.43 2.61 0.31
C GLU A 110 -3.29 1.49 -0.72
N ARG A 111 -2.09 0.92 -0.86
CA ARG A 111 -1.82 -0.19 -1.78
C ARG A 111 -0.92 -1.27 -1.15
N THR A 112 -0.95 -2.50 -1.68
CA THR A 112 -0.07 -3.59 -1.23
C THR A 112 1.34 -3.41 -1.77
N SER A 113 2.33 -3.95 -1.08
CA SER A 113 3.71 -4.02 -1.57
C SER A 113 3.87 -5.22 -2.50
N CYS A 114 4.72 -5.11 -3.52
CA CYS A 114 5.12 -6.30 -4.28
C CYS A 114 6.01 -7.21 -3.40
N PRO A 115 5.77 -8.54 -3.43
CA PRO A 115 6.58 -9.48 -2.67
C PRO A 115 8.04 -9.41 -3.15
N ASN A 116 8.97 -9.36 -2.19
CA ASN A 116 10.42 -9.27 -2.42
C ASN A 116 10.86 -8.23 -3.47
N GLN A 117 10.08 -7.16 -3.68
CA GLN A 117 10.34 -6.16 -4.73
C GLN A 117 10.51 -6.81 -6.12
N CYS A 118 9.70 -7.82 -6.42
CA CYS A 118 9.80 -8.64 -7.63
C CYS A 118 11.19 -9.26 -7.82
N SER A 119 11.91 -9.52 -6.73
CA SER A 119 13.27 -10.05 -6.69
C SER A 119 14.25 -9.34 -7.61
N HIS A 120 13.96 -8.08 -7.99
CA HIS A 120 14.69 -7.32 -9.01
C HIS A 120 14.74 -7.99 -10.40
N HIS A 121 13.79 -8.88 -10.68
CA HIS A 121 13.59 -9.61 -11.95
C HIS A 121 12.21 -9.35 -12.53
N GLY A 122 11.71 -8.13 -12.35
CA GLY A 122 10.41 -7.72 -12.86
C GLY A 122 10.02 -6.33 -12.43
N ILE A 123 8.83 -5.92 -12.88
CA ILE A 123 8.26 -4.62 -12.61
C ILE A 123 7.04 -4.78 -11.71
N CYS A 124 7.02 -4.01 -10.62
CA CYS A 124 5.91 -3.94 -9.69
C CYS A 124 4.83 -2.98 -10.21
N ILE A 125 3.64 -3.50 -10.54
CA ILE A 125 2.53 -2.72 -11.10
C ILE A 125 1.19 -3.12 -10.46
N THR A 126 0.13 -2.35 -10.70
CA THR A 126 -1.21 -2.66 -10.18
C THR A 126 -1.86 -3.82 -10.92
N LEU A 127 -2.78 -4.54 -10.25
CA LEU A 127 -3.57 -5.59 -10.90
C LEU A 127 -4.30 -5.11 -12.15
N ASN A 128 -4.84 -3.88 -12.12
CA ASN A 128 -5.46 -3.29 -13.31
C ASN A 128 -4.50 -3.28 -14.50
N SER A 129 -3.27 -2.81 -14.30
CA SER A 129 -2.26 -2.77 -15.35
C SER A 129 -1.84 -4.18 -15.79
N ILE A 130 -1.72 -5.15 -14.88
CA ILE A 130 -1.42 -6.55 -15.25
C ILE A 130 -2.49 -7.11 -16.18
N VAL A 131 -3.76 -6.86 -15.89
CA VAL A 131 -4.89 -7.34 -16.70
C VAL A 131 -4.95 -6.61 -18.06
N GLU A 132 -4.74 -5.29 -18.06
CA GLU A 132 -4.79 -4.46 -19.27
C GLU A 132 -3.68 -4.81 -20.28
N TYR A 133 -2.46 -5.09 -19.80
CA TYR A 133 -1.33 -5.50 -20.65
C TYR A 133 -1.24 -7.02 -20.86
N GLY A 134 -2.17 -7.80 -20.29
CA GLY A 134 -2.21 -9.24 -20.44
C GLY A 134 -2.72 -9.69 -21.83
N PRO A 135 -2.51 -10.97 -22.19
CA PRO A 135 -2.93 -11.52 -23.49
C PRO A 135 -4.45 -11.66 -23.66
N SER A 136 -5.26 -11.16 -22.73
CA SER A 136 -6.72 -11.35 -22.68
C SER A 136 -7.47 -10.02 -22.79
N THR A 137 -8.63 -10.01 -23.45
CA THR A 137 -9.51 -8.83 -23.57
C THR A 137 -10.31 -8.52 -22.28
N LYS A 138 -9.73 -8.83 -21.12
CA LYS A 138 -10.37 -8.63 -19.81
C LYS A 138 -10.07 -7.22 -19.32
N SER A 139 -10.99 -6.67 -18.52
CA SER A 139 -10.84 -5.37 -17.87
C SER A 139 -11.08 -5.54 -16.38
N TYR A 140 -10.22 -4.91 -15.58
CA TYR A 140 -10.30 -4.89 -14.12
C TYR A 140 -10.34 -3.45 -13.58
N THR A 141 -10.86 -2.51 -14.37
CA THR A 141 -10.87 -1.08 -14.03
C THR A 141 -11.97 -0.68 -13.04
N LEU A 142 -13.07 -1.44 -12.98
CA LEU A 142 -14.24 -1.13 -12.15
C LEU A 142 -14.19 -1.74 -10.75
N ALA A 143 -13.21 -2.60 -10.48
CA ALA A 143 -13.01 -3.17 -9.15
C ALA A 143 -12.45 -2.10 -8.21
N TRP A 144 -12.92 -2.05 -6.96
CA TRP A 144 -12.50 -1.05 -5.99
C TRP A 144 -10.99 -1.12 -5.66
N ASP A 145 -10.42 -2.30 -5.81
CA ASP A 145 -9.02 -2.66 -5.52
C ASP A 145 -8.14 -2.74 -6.76
N ALA A 146 -8.66 -2.36 -7.93
CA ALA A 146 -7.97 -2.34 -9.22
C ALA A 146 -6.56 -1.72 -9.15
N ASN A 147 -6.44 -0.61 -8.41
CA ASN A 147 -5.18 0.12 -8.21
C ASN A 147 -4.61 -0.02 -6.80
N LYS A 148 -5.15 -0.93 -5.98
CA LYS A 148 -4.72 -1.17 -4.60
C LYS A 148 -3.88 -2.42 -4.45
N GLN A 149 -4.16 -3.45 -5.23
CA GLN A 149 -3.35 -4.66 -5.23
C GLN A 149 -2.23 -4.52 -6.27
N LEU A 150 -1.00 -4.76 -5.83
CA LEU A 150 0.19 -4.76 -6.68
C LEU A 150 0.70 -6.18 -6.85
N GLY A 151 1.24 -6.44 -8.03
CA GLY A 151 1.87 -7.70 -8.39
C GLY A 151 3.06 -7.48 -9.32
N CYS A 152 3.81 -8.55 -9.56
CA CYS A 152 5.00 -8.51 -10.38
C CYS A 152 4.71 -9.00 -11.80
N VAL A 153 5.17 -8.23 -12.78
CA VAL A 153 5.36 -8.71 -14.15
C VAL A 153 6.83 -9.06 -14.30
N CYS A 154 7.11 -10.34 -14.45
CA CYS A 154 8.49 -10.84 -14.48
C CYS A 154 9.18 -10.57 -15.81
N ASP A 155 10.49 -10.36 -15.73
CA ASP A 155 11.37 -10.32 -16.89
C ASP A 155 11.43 -11.69 -17.57
N LEU A 156 11.84 -11.70 -18.85
CA LEU A 156 11.97 -12.93 -19.62
C LEU A 156 12.90 -13.94 -18.88
N GLY A 157 12.39 -15.15 -18.67
CA GLY A 157 13.12 -16.23 -17.99
C GLY A 157 12.86 -16.32 -16.48
N TYR A 158 12.04 -15.42 -15.91
CA TYR A 158 11.62 -15.45 -14.52
C TYR A 158 10.10 -15.58 -14.39
N ARG A 159 9.66 -16.13 -13.27
CA ARG A 159 8.24 -16.37 -12.97
C ARG A 159 7.97 -16.41 -11.48
N GLY A 160 6.70 -16.63 -11.17
CA GLY A 160 6.20 -16.72 -9.81
C GLY A 160 5.68 -15.38 -9.31
N PRO A 161 5.16 -15.33 -8.08
CA PRO A 161 4.53 -14.13 -7.54
C PRO A 161 5.50 -12.96 -7.33
N ASP A 162 6.78 -13.26 -7.16
CA ASP A 162 7.86 -12.31 -6.87
C ASP A 162 9.05 -12.42 -7.85
N CYS A 163 8.88 -13.14 -8.96
CA CYS A 163 9.92 -13.34 -9.98
C CYS A 163 11.23 -13.98 -9.47
N SER A 164 11.19 -14.68 -8.33
CA SER A 164 12.37 -15.39 -7.80
C SER A 164 12.64 -16.73 -8.49
N LEU A 165 11.64 -17.30 -9.17
CA LEU A 165 11.73 -18.60 -9.81
C LEU A 165 12.13 -18.45 -11.28
N LYS A 166 12.95 -19.36 -11.80
CA LYS A 166 13.26 -19.40 -13.23
C LYS A 166 12.15 -20.09 -14.03
N GLU A 167 11.83 -19.52 -15.17
CA GLU A 167 10.88 -20.12 -16.12
C GLU A 167 11.53 -21.35 -16.77
N CYS A 168 10.86 -22.49 -16.67
CA CYS A 168 11.29 -23.69 -17.37
C CYS A 168 10.75 -23.71 -18.80
N PRO A 169 11.54 -24.22 -19.76
CA PRO A 169 11.07 -24.37 -21.12
C PRO A 169 9.86 -25.32 -21.16
N SER A 170 8.88 -24.98 -21.98
CA SER A 170 7.73 -25.83 -22.22
C SER A 170 7.38 -25.92 -23.70
N GLY A 171 6.85 -27.07 -24.10
CA GLY A 171 6.38 -27.37 -25.45
C GLY A 171 5.01 -28.04 -25.44
N ALA A 172 4.49 -28.38 -26.62
CA ALA A 172 3.30 -29.22 -26.71
C ALA A 172 3.57 -30.61 -26.09
N ASP A 173 2.56 -31.18 -25.45
CA ASP A 173 2.64 -32.56 -24.95
C ASP A 173 2.57 -33.52 -26.16
N VAL A 174 3.55 -34.43 -26.27
CA VAL A 174 3.64 -35.38 -27.41
C VAL A 174 2.47 -36.33 -27.52
N LEU A 175 1.73 -36.54 -26.43
CA LEU A 175 0.54 -37.39 -26.40
C LEU A 175 -0.75 -36.56 -26.54
N LEU A 176 -0.64 -35.32 -27.06
CA LEU A 176 -1.75 -34.37 -27.20
C LEU A 176 -2.43 -34.03 -25.86
N GLY A 177 -1.71 -34.22 -24.75
CA GLY A 177 -2.15 -33.78 -23.42
C GLY A 177 -1.96 -32.28 -23.19
N TYR A 178 -2.18 -31.88 -21.94
CA TYR A 178 -1.93 -30.50 -21.50
C TYR A 178 -0.41 -30.24 -21.35
N GLY A 179 0.16 -29.53 -22.32
CA GLY A 179 1.55 -29.03 -22.33
C GLY A 179 1.62 -27.51 -22.14
N ALA A 180 2.52 -26.84 -22.86
CA ALA A 180 2.78 -25.39 -22.79
C ALA A 180 1.52 -24.52 -22.91
N ALA A 181 0.58 -24.92 -23.78
CA ALA A 181 -0.68 -24.18 -23.99
C ALA A 181 -1.56 -24.09 -22.72
N GLN A 182 -1.31 -24.93 -21.72
CA GLN A 182 -1.99 -24.91 -20.43
C GLN A 182 -1.06 -24.48 -19.29
N GLY A 183 0.09 -23.88 -19.61
CA GLY A 183 1.08 -23.43 -18.62
C GLY A 183 1.75 -24.56 -17.85
N ARG A 184 1.79 -25.78 -18.40
CA ARG A 184 2.51 -26.90 -17.78
C ARG A 184 3.98 -26.84 -18.14
N ASP A 185 4.85 -26.92 -17.13
CA ASP A 185 6.29 -26.92 -17.34
C ASP A 185 6.76 -28.22 -18.00
N CYS A 186 7.91 -28.16 -18.69
CA CYS A 186 8.57 -29.35 -19.23
C CYS A 186 7.63 -30.22 -20.07
N GLY A 187 6.80 -29.57 -20.90
CA GLY A 187 5.83 -30.25 -21.78
C GLY A 187 4.80 -31.11 -21.03
N GLY A 188 4.69 -30.97 -19.71
CA GLY A 188 3.87 -31.82 -18.85
C GLY A 188 4.46 -33.19 -18.52
N ARG A 189 5.72 -33.46 -18.90
CA ARG A 189 6.41 -34.76 -18.78
C ARG A 189 7.76 -34.67 -18.07
N GLY A 190 7.96 -33.63 -17.28
CA GLY A 190 9.13 -33.48 -16.41
C GLY A 190 8.82 -32.61 -15.21
N VAL A 191 9.78 -32.57 -14.29
CA VAL A 191 9.78 -31.66 -13.14
C VAL A 191 10.72 -30.50 -13.47
N CYS A 192 10.25 -29.28 -13.23
CA CYS A 192 11.07 -28.07 -13.36
C CYS A 192 11.94 -27.88 -12.12
N ASP A 193 13.25 -27.69 -12.32
CA ASP A 193 14.12 -27.11 -11.31
C ASP A 193 14.05 -25.57 -11.42
N TYR A 194 13.31 -24.94 -10.51
CA TYR A 194 13.12 -23.48 -10.52
C TYR A 194 14.37 -22.67 -10.13
N GLN A 195 15.46 -23.31 -9.68
CA GLN A 195 16.73 -22.64 -9.41
C GLN A 195 17.60 -22.53 -10.66
N THR A 196 17.59 -23.57 -11.51
CA THR A 196 18.38 -23.58 -12.75
C THR A 196 17.58 -23.17 -13.97
N GLY A 197 16.27 -23.48 -13.99
CA GLY A 197 15.38 -23.35 -15.15
C GLY A 197 15.36 -24.61 -16.03
N ASP A 198 15.95 -25.72 -15.56
CA ASP A 198 16.08 -26.95 -16.33
C ASP A 198 14.98 -27.97 -16.03
N CYS A 199 14.64 -28.75 -17.04
CA CYS A 199 13.66 -29.82 -16.93
C CYS A 199 14.30 -31.18 -16.65
N GLN A 200 13.86 -31.83 -15.58
CA GLN A 200 14.15 -33.23 -15.29
C GLN A 200 13.04 -34.11 -15.88
N CYS A 201 13.30 -34.72 -17.03
CA CYS A 201 12.31 -35.51 -17.74
C CYS A 201 11.98 -36.84 -17.05
N PHE A 202 10.71 -37.24 -17.11
CA PHE A 202 10.29 -38.56 -16.66
C PHE A 202 10.87 -39.67 -17.56
N PRO A 203 11.01 -40.91 -17.07
CA PRO A 203 11.51 -42.02 -17.87
C PRO A 203 10.80 -42.17 -19.22
N GLY A 204 11.59 -42.35 -20.28
CA GLY A 204 11.08 -42.44 -21.65
C GLY A 204 10.86 -41.10 -22.35
N TYR A 205 11.07 -39.96 -21.68
CA TYR A 205 11.00 -38.63 -22.27
C TYR A 205 12.36 -37.93 -22.26
N TYR A 206 12.64 -37.12 -23.29
CA TYR A 206 13.91 -36.40 -23.41
C TYR A 206 13.75 -35.07 -24.16
N GLY A 207 14.86 -34.31 -24.24
CA GLY A 207 14.91 -32.96 -24.79
C GLY A 207 14.72 -31.89 -23.72
N THR A 208 14.98 -30.62 -24.07
CA THR A 208 14.95 -29.50 -23.12
C THR A 208 13.56 -29.25 -22.54
N THR A 209 12.50 -29.57 -23.30
CA THR A 209 11.09 -29.45 -22.87
C THR A 209 10.47 -30.79 -22.48
N CYS A 210 11.22 -31.88 -22.42
CA CYS A 210 10.70 -33.25 -22.28
C CYS A 210 9.60 -33.61 -23.32
N GLY A 211 9.63 -32.92 -24.46
CA GLY A 211 8.66 -33.03 -25.55
C GLY A 211 9.03 -34.06 -26.61
N TYR A 212 9.89 -35.03 -26.31
CA TYR A 212 10.18 -36.16 -27.19
C TYR A 212 10.07 -37.47 -26.41
N GLN A 213 9.55 -38.51 -27.06
CA GLN A 213 9.39 -39.84 -26.46
C GLN A 213 10.36 -40.84 -27.11
N SER A 214 11.08 -41.59 -26.28
CA SER A 214 11.85 -42.76 -26.70
C SER A 214 10.97 -44.01 -26.65
N THR A 215 11.07 -44.86 -27.67
CA THR A 215 10.48 -46.21 -27.66
C THR A 215 11.40 -47.24 -27.01
N VAL A 216 12.63 -46.84 -26.66
CA VAL A 216 13.63 -47.72 -26.03
C VAL A 216 13.49 -47.56 -24.52
N HIS A 217 13.06 -48.64 -23.85
CA HIS A 217 13.04 -48.82 -22.40
C HIS A 217 14.30 -49.53 -21.92
#